data_AF-A0AA91QSW9-F1
#
_entry.id   AF-A0AA91QSW9-F1
#
_cell.length_a   1.000
_cell.length_b   1.000
_cell.length_c   1.000
_cell.angle_alpha   90.00
_cell.angle_beta   90.00
_cell.angle_gamma   90.00
#
_symmetry.space_group_name_H-M   'P 1'
#
loop_
_entity.id
_entity.type
_entity.pdbx_description
1 polymer ?
#
loop_
_entity_poly.entity_id
_entity_poly.type
_entity_poly.pdbx_seq_one_letter_code
_entity_poly.pdbx_strand_id
1 'polypeptide(L)' 'MHFDSMSAFLAMGGYAGYVWSAFGITALALVALVIGYHRTHKKRLEAVKKQIAREKRIKDAQALENTL' A
#
# COMPACT_ATOMS: atom_id res chain seq x y z
N MET A 1 -11.36 39.33 -16.09
CA MET A 1 -11.30 37.89 -15.74
C MET A 1 -9.89 37.66 -15.22
N HIS A 2 -9.68 37.47 -13.91
CA HIS A 2 -8.34 37.58 -13.28
C HIS A 2 -7.53 36.27 -13.23
N PHE A 3 -8.02 35.21 -13.90
CA PHE A 3 -7.35 33.93 -13.99
C PHE A 3 -7.39 33.47 -15.45
N ASP A 4 -6.58 34.10 -16.31
CA ASP A 4 -6.63 33.87 -17.76
C ASP A 4 -6.16 32.47 -18.21
N SER A 5 -5.63 31.63 -17.31
CA SER A 5 -5.32 30.23 -17.64
C SER A 5 -4.96 29.37 -16.42
N MET A 6 -5.27 28.07 -16.49
CA MET A 6 -4.70 27.06 -15.59
C MET A 6 -3.15 27.11 -15.58
N SER A 7 -2.54 27.54 -16.70
CA SER A 7 -1.09 27.71 -16.79
C SER A 7 -0.56 28.84 -15.89
N ALA A 8 -1.31 29.94 -15.70
CA ALA A 8 -0.93 31.00 -14.77
C ALA A 8 -0.98 30.55 -13.29
N PHE A 9 -1.82 29.57 -12.97
CA PHE A 9 -1.88 28.95 -11.65
C PHE A 9 -0.67 28.04 -11.39
N LEU A 10 -0.23 27.30 -12.42
CA LEU A 10 1.01 26.51 -12.41
C LEU A 10 2.28 27.37 -12.49
N ALA A 11 2.18 28.55 -13.12
CA ALA A 11 3.27 29.50 -13.32
C ALA A 11 3.01 30.82 -12.57
N MET A 12 2.48 30.74 -11.34
CA MET A 12 2.44 31.89 -10.43
C MET A 12 3.89 32.28 -10.14
N GLY A 13 4.41 33.28 -10.86
CA GLY A 13 5.83 33.66 -10.88
C GLY A 13 6.50 33.56 -9.51
N GLY A 14 7.58 32.76 -9.44
CA GLY A 14 8.37 32.52 -8.23
C GLY A 14 7.73 31.59 -7.18
N TYR A 15 6.42 31.66 -6.95
CA TYR A 15 5.75 30.95 -5.85
C TYR A 15 5.33 29.51 -6.17
N ALA A 16 5.09 29.20 -7.45
CA ALA A 16 4.68 27.87 -7.88
C ALA A 16 5.65 26.77 -7.41
N GLY A 17 6.96 27.02 -7.41
CA GLY A 17 7.97 26.07 -6.97
C GLY A 17 7.78 25.60 -5.51
N TYR A 18 7.45 26.53 -4.60
CA TYR A 18 7.20 26.20 -3.19
C TYR A 18 5.92 25.40 -2.99
N VAL A 19 4.84 25.79 -3.68
CA VAL A 19 3.54 25.11 -3.58
C VAL A 19 3.65 23.69 -4.12
N TRP A 20 4.13 23.53 -5.35
CA TRP A 20 4.24 22.21 -5.98
C TRP A 20 5.22 21.28 -5.26
N SER A 21 6.28 21.81 -4.63
CA SER A 21 7.17 21.00 -3.80
C SER A 21 6.45 20.45 -2.57
N ALA A 22 5.67 21.27 -1.86
CA ALA A 22 4.88 20.83 -0.71
C ALA A 22 3.85 19.76 -1.14
N PHE A 23 3.10 20.01 -2.21
CA PHE A 23 2.16 19.03 -2.77
C PHE A 23 2.86 17.74 -3.22
N GLY A 24 4.04 17.84 -3.83
CA GLY A 24 4.85 16.70 -4.25
C GLY A 24 5.31 15.85 -3.07
N ILE A 25 5.79 16.48 -1.99
CA ILE A 25 6.18 15.78 -0.77
C ILE A 25 4.97 15.08 -0.14
N THR A 26 3.82 15.75 -0.05
CA THR A 26 2.58 15.14 0.47
C THR A 26 2.13 13.97 -0.40
N ALA A 27 2.15 14.13 -1.73
CA ALA A 27 1.80 13.05 -2.66
C ALA A 27 2.75 11.85 -2.51
N LEU A 28 4.05 12.09 -2.37
CA LEU A 28 5.04 11.05 -2.09
C LEU A 28 4.76 10.33 -0.77
N ALA A 29 4.42 11.06 0.29
CA ALA A 29 4.08 10.47 1.58
C ALA A 29 2.83 9.59 1.49
N LEU A 30 1.79 10.04 0.77
CA LEU A 30 0.58 9.24 0.53
C LEU A 30 0.88 7.97 -0.28
N VAL A 31 1.67 8.08 -1.34
CA VAL A 31 2.10 6.92 -2.14
C VAL A 31 2.89 5.92 -1.28
N ALA A 32 3.83 6.41 -0.47
CA ALA A 32 4.59 5.58 0.45
C ALA A 32 3.68 4.84 1.45
N LEU A 33 2.67 5.54 1.98
CA LEU A 33 1.68 4.96 2.89
C LEU A 33 0.86 3.86 2.21
N VAL A 34 0.36 4.10 0.99
CA VAL A 34 -0.39 3.10 0.22
C VAL A 34 0.46 1.87 -0.06
N ILE A 35 1.71 2.06 -0.50
CA ILE A 35 2.64 0.95 -0.74
C ILE A 35 2.91 0.17 0.55
N GLY A 36 3.14 0.87 1.66
CA GLY A 36 3.37 0.28 2.98
C GLY A 36 2.17 -0.54 3.47
N TYR A 37 0.96 0.00 3.31
CA TYR A 37 -0.29 -0.68 3.60
C TYR A 37 -0.43 -1.97 2.78
N HIS A 38 -0.24 -1.88 1.46
CA HIS A 38 -0.38 -3.03 0.56
C HIS A 38 0.64 -4.14 0.87
N ARG A 39 1.88 -3.77 1.20
CA ARG A 39 2.92 -4.73 1.61
C ARG A 39 2.59 -5.42 2.93
N THR A 40 2.09 -4.67 3.90
CA THR A 40 1.73 -5.21 5.22
C THR A 40 0.52 -6.15 5.15
N HIS A 41 -0.49 -5.81 4.34
CA HIS A 41 -1.66 -6.65 4.14
C HIS A 41 -1.30 -8.02 3.53
N LYS A 42 -0.43 -8.05 2.52
CA LYS A 42 0.04 -9.31 1.93
C LYS A 42 0.77 -10.19 2.94
N LYS A 43 1.65 -9.61 3.76
CA LYS A 43 2.39 -10.35 4.80
C LYS A 43 1.48 -11.02 5.82
N ARG A 44 0.42 -10.33 6.26
CA ARG A 44 -0.55 -10.90 7.22
C ARG A 44 -1.30 -12.09 6.60
N LEU A 45 -1.74 -11.95 5.34
CA LEU A 45 -2.46 -13.03 4.66
C LEU A 45 -1.58 -14.26 4.42
N GLU A 46 -0.31 -14.07 4.06
CA GLU A 46 0.62 -15.18 3.90
C GLU A 46 0.92 -15.90 5.23
N ALA A 47 1.06 -15.16 6.33
CA ALA A 47 1.26 -15.74 7.65
C ALA A 47 0.10 -16.67 8.04
N VAL A 48 -1.14 -16.24 7.83
CA VAL A 48 -2.34 -17.05 8.09
C VAL A 48 -2.39 -18.28 7.17
N LYS A 49 -2.15 -18.12 5.86
CA LYS A 49 -2.10 -19.26 4.92
C LYS A 49 -1.08 -20.32 5.33
N LYS A 50 0.10 -19.89 5.81
CA LYS A 50 1.17 -20.80 6.25
C LYS A 50 0.77 -21.57 7.52
N GLN A 51 0.04 -20.95 8.44
CA GLN A 51 -0.50 -21.63 9.63
C GLN A 51 -1.54 -22.68 9.25
N ILE A 52 -2.51 -22.34 8.40
CA ILE A 52 -3.55 -23.27 7.93
C ILE A 52 -2.93 -24.47 7.22
N ALA A 53 -1.93 -24.25 6.36
CA ALA A 53 -1.23 -25.33 5.65
C ALA A 53 -0.44 -26.26 6.59
N ARG A 54 -0.02 -25.78 7.77
CA ARG A 54 0.65 -26.62 8.78
C ARG A 54 -0.37 -27.46 9.55
N GLU A 55 -1.47 -26.85 9.96
CA GLU A 55 -2.55 -27.55 10.65
C GLU A 55 -3.18 -28.63 9.78
N LYS A 56 -3.40 -28.36 8.48
CA LYS A 56 -3.93 -29.36 7.55
C LYS A 56 -3.05 -30.61 7.49
N ARG A 57 -1.72 -30.44 7.39
CA ARG A 57 -0.78 -31.58 7.35
C ARG A 57 -0.80 -32.42 8.61
N ILE A 58 -0.97 -31.80 9.78
CA ILE A 58 -1.07 -32.53 11.06
C ILE A 58 -2.39 -33.30 11.11
N LYS A 59 -3.51 -32.68 10.70
CA LYS A 59 -4.81 -33.36 10.62
C LYS A 59 -4.79 -34.53 9.63
N ASP A 60 -4.18 -34.35 8.47
CA ASP A 60 -4.07 -35.40 7.44
C ASP A 60 -3.23 -36.59 7.96
N ALA A 61 -2.16 -36.33 8.73
CA ALA A 61 -1.36 -37.38 9.37
C ALA A 61 -2.15 -38.12 10.47
N GLN A 62 -2.88 -37.39 11.31
CA GLN A 62 -3.74 -37.99 12.35
C GLN A 62 -4.92 -38.79 11.76
N ALA A 63 -5.46 -38.34 10.62
CA ALA A 63 -6.52 -39.07 9.93
C ALA A 63 -6.02 -40.39 9.35
N LEU A 64 -4.77 -40.45 8.87
CA LEU A 64 -4.15 -41.68 8.40
C LEU A 64 -3.90 -42.67 9.54
N GLU A 65 -3.45 -42.18 10.70
CA GLU A 65 -3.19 -42.98 11.90
C GLU A 65 -4.47 -43.56 12.52
N ASN A 66 -5.60 -42.83 12.46
CA ASN A 66 -6.89 -43.31 12.98
C ASN A 66 -7.63 -44.29 12.03
N THR A 67 -7.07 -44.57 10.86
CA THR A 67 -7.64 -45.52 9.87
C THR A 67 -6.91 -46.87 9.80
N LEU A 68 -5.84 -47.06 10.59
CA LEU A 68 -5.09 -48.32 10.74
C LEU A 68 -5.47 -49.02 12.05
#